data_AF-A0A060ZAG5-F1
#
_entry.id   AF-A0A060ZAG5-F1
#
_cell.length_a   1.000
_cell.length_b   1.000
_cell.length_c   1.000
_cell.angle_alpha   90.00
_cell.angle_beta   90.00
_cell.angle_gamma   90.00
#
_symmetry.space_group_name_H-M   'P 1'
#
loop_
_entity.id
_entity.type
_entity.pdbx_description
1 polymer ?
#
loop_
_entity_poly.entity_id
_entity_poly.type
_entity_poly.pdbx_seq_one_letter_code
_entity_poly.pdbx_strand_id
1 'polypeptide(L)'
;MLLTQGEKYSMEHTGSTYILMVHKLKAEDAGEYTCDAGDKQSTATLTVKESVRITRELHDITVTTGQDAVFACELSQEGVTNGEWWLGDNLLQNNDLNQMACQGRVHRLTLQMVTPDESGDVAFVVGEEKTVACLLVEDKPKALILEKPHDTVALEGETVTLSCTVSDPTATVTWSRNDVAIKAGLKYDLRK
;
A
#
# COMPACT_ATOMS: atom_id res chain seq x y z
N MET A 1 11.23 42.13 20.21
CA MET A 1 12.43 41.48 20.77
C MET A 1 13.53 41.61 19.72
N LEU A 2 14.73 42.07 20.07
CA LEU A 2 15.84 42.15 19.11
C LEU A 2 16.40 40.73 18.85
N LEU A 3 16.54 40.36 17.58
CA LEU A 3 17.16 39.09 17.18
C LEU A 3 18.67 39.20 17.40
N THR A 4 19.25 38.21 18.09
CA THR A 4 20.70 38.17 18.35
C THR A 4 21.38 37.17 17.42
N GLN A 5 22.57 37.54 16.93
CA GLN A 5 23.38 36.66 16.09
C GLN A 5 23.85 35.43 16.89
N GLY A 6 23.74 34.24 16.30
CA GLY A 6 24.12 32.98 16.93
C GLY A 6 23.72 31.77 16.09
N GLU A 7 23.58 30.60 16.73
CA GLU A 7 23.22 29.36 16.03
C GLU A 7 21.85 29.40 15.34
N LYS A 8 20.92 30.21 15.88
CA LYS A 8 19.56 30.31 15.38
C LYS A 8 19.40 31.35 14.27
N TYR A 9 20.04 32.50 14.43
CA TYR A 9 19.95 33.62 13.51
C TYR A 9 21.36 34.04 13.07
N SER A 10 21.63 34.06 11.77
CA SER A 10 22.84 34.69 11.24
C SER A 10 22.47 35.83 10.31
N MET A 11 23.18 36.94 10.44
CA MET A 11 22.98 38.12 9.59
C MET A 11 24.24 38.35 8.77
N GLU A 12 24.05 38.56 7.46
CA GLU A 12 25.11 38.92 6.52
C GLU A 12 24.69 40.16 5.73
N HIS A 13 25.64 40.88 5.16
CA HIS A 13 25.33 41.95 4.23
C HIS A 13 26.30 41.94 3.05
N THR A 14 25.80 42.28 1.87
CA THR A 14 26.59 42.48 0.66
C THR A 14 26.14 43.78 0.02
N GLY A 15 26.99 44.80 0.09
CA GLY A 15 26.65 46.15 -0.37
C GLY A 15 25.44 46.71 0.37
N SER A 16 24.37 47.02 -0.38
CA SER A 16 23.09 47.53 0.15
C SER A 16 22.09 46.44 0.51
N THR A 17 22.45 45.16 0.40
CA THR A 17 21.58 44.02 0.72
C THR A 17 21.94 43.44 2.08
N TYR A 18 20.97 43.41 2.99
CA TYR A 18 21.08 42.75 4.29
C TYR A 18 20.28 41.45 4.27
N ILE A 19 20.87 40.37 4.78
CA ILE A 19 20.34 39.01 4.73
C ILE A 19 20.18 38.51 6.16
N LEU A 20 18.97 38.10 6.52
CA LEU A 20 18.70 37.34 7.75
C LEU A 20 18.49 35.87 7.38
N MET A 21 19.31 34.99 7.93
CA MET A 21 19.12 33.55 7.84
C MET A 21 18.56 33.03 9.18
N VAL A 22 17.46 32.30 9.11
CA VAL A 22 16.84 31.63 10.26
C VAL A 22 17.08 30.12 10.13
N HIS A 23 17.93 29.57 10.99
CA HIS A 23 18.34 28.17 10.92
C HIS A 23 17.34 27.26 11.65
N LYS A 24 17.20 26.01 11.20
CA LYS A 24 16.42 24.96 11.88
C LYS A 24 15.03 25.44 12.30
N LEU A 25 14.21 25.86 11.33
CA LEU A 25 12.87 26.40 11.57
C LEU A 25 11.98 25.42 12.34
N LYS A 26 11.18 25.98 13.24
CA LYS A 26 10.13 25.33 14.03
C LYS A 26 8.85 26.17 13.93
N ALA A 27 7.71 25.59 14.29
CA ALA A 27 6.43 26.31 14.27
C ALA A 27 6.45 27.62 15.09
N GLU A 28 7.19 27.64 16.21
CA GLU A 28 7.39 28.80 17.08
C GLU A 28 8.15 29.97 16.43
N ASP A 29 8.86 29.74 15.32
CA ASP A 29 9.57 30.79 14.58
C ASP A 29 8.66 31.57 13.61
N ALA A 30 7.43 31.10 13.39
CA ALA A 30 6.46 31.80 12.57
C ALA A 30 6.07 33.14 13.21
N GLY A 31 5.92 34.18 12.39
CA GLY A 31 5.62 35.51 12.88
C GLY A 31 6.07 36.62 11.94
N GLU A 32 5.93 37.86 12.39
CA GLU A 32 6.41 39.03 11.64
C GLU A 32 7.89 39.29 11.92
N TYR A 33 8.63 39.48 10.84
CA TYR A 33 10.03 39.88 10.84
C TYR A 33 10.12 41.29 10.27
N THR A 34 10.67 42.22 11.05
CA THR A 34 10.83 43.62 10.66
C THR A 34 12.30 43.93 10.42
N CYS A 35 12.60 44.47 9.24
CA CYS A 35 13.86 45.14 8.96
C CYS A 35 13.71 46.62 9.36
N ASP A 36 14.59 47.08 10.26
CA ASP A 36 14.60 48.46 10.76
C ASP A 36 15.89 49.16 10.32
N ALA A 37 15.75 50.28 9.59
CA ALA A 37 16.85 51.12 9.11
C ALA A 37 16.88 52.51 9.81
N GLY A 38 16.31 52.61 11.02
CA GLY A 38 16.22 53.84 11.81
C GLY A 38 14.94 54.62 11.50
N ASP A 39 14.94 55.37 10.40
CA ASP A 39 13.81 56.26 10.04
C ASP A 39 12.71 55.53 9.26
N LYS A 40 12.99 54.31 8.80
CA LYS A 40 12.08 53.49 7.99
C LYS A 40 12.15 52.03 8.43
N GLN A 41 11.00 51.38 8.40
CA GLN A 41 10.85 49.95 8.66
C GLN A 41 10.10 49.26 7.52
N SER A 42 10.38 47.97 7.34
CA SER A 42 9.64 47.09 6.44
C SER A 42 9.42 45.74 7.10
N THR A 43 8.22 45.17 6.97
CA THR A 43 7.81 43.95 7.66
C THR A 43 7.41 42.88 6.66
N ALA A 44 7.77 41.63 6.93
CA ALA A 44 7.29 40.45 6.23
C ALA A 44 6.84 39.38 7.25
N THR A 45 5.82 38.60 6.89
CA THR A 45 5.34 37.49 7.72
C THR A 45 5.97 36.18 7.26
N LEU A 46 6.66 35.50 8.17
CA LEU A 46 7.13 34.13 8.00
C LEU A 46 6.05 33.15 8.48
N THR A 47 5.64 32.25 7.60
CA THR A 47 4.80 31.09 7.96
C THR A 47 5.65 29.83 7.92
N VAL A 48 5.68 29.07 9.01
CA VAL A 48 6.36 27.77 9.08
C VAL A 48 5.29 26.68 8.98
N LYS A 49 5.35 25.84 7.96
CA LYS A 49 4.47 24.68 7.80
C LYS A 49 5.22 23.42 8.25
N GLU A 50 4.54 22.53 8.97
CA GLU A 50 5.10 21.22 9.28
C GLU A 50 5.22 20.37 8.02
N SER A 51 6.29 19.57 7.96
CA SER A 51 6.46 18.55 6.93
C SER A 51 5.40 17.47 7.13
N VAL A 52 4.65 17.15 6.08
CA VAL A 52 3.79 15.97 6.06
C VAL A 52 4.65 14.73 6.28
N ARG A 53 4.19 13.81 7.12
CA ARG A 53 4.84 12.50 7.34
C ARG A 53 3.83 11.38 7.15
N ILE A 54 4.32 10.23 6.71
CA ILE A 54 3.54 8.99 6.74
C ILE A 54 3.64 8.40 8.16
N THR A 55 2.48 8.19 8.78
CA THR A 55 2.35 7.69 10.16
C THR A 55 1.87 6.25 10.23
N ARG A 56 1.22 5.76 9.16
CA ARG A 56 0.97 4.35 8.93
C ARG A 56 1.27 4.03 7.48
N GLU A 57 2.20 3.10 7.30
CA GLU A 57 2.68 2.61 6.02
C GLU A 57 1.63 1.71 5.32
N LEU A 58 1.78 1.54 4.01
CA LEU A 58 1.08 0.50 3.28
C LEU A 58 1.53 -0.89 3.72
N HIS A 59 0.68 -1.89 3.46
CA HIS A 59 0.96 -3.29 3.76
C HIS A 59 0.63 -4.14 2.53
N ASP A 60 1.39 -5.22 2.35
CA ASP A 60 1.20 -6.14 1.24
C ASP A 60 -0.19 -6.79 1.28
N ILE A 61 -0.76 -7.01 0.11
CA ILE A 61 -2.10 -7.59 -0.06
C ILE A 61 -2.05 -8.69 -1.10
N THR A 62 -2.68 -9.81 -0.78
CA THR A 62 -2.98 -10.88 -1.73
C THR A 62 -4.48 -11.00 -1.91
N VAL A 63 -4.95 -10.96 -3.16
CA VAL A 63 -6.36 -11.13 -3.52
C VAL A 63 -6.50 -12.14 -4.65
N THR A 64 -7.68 -12.72 -4.81
CA THR A 64 -8.00 -13.53 -5.98
C THR A 64 -8.48 -12.64 -7.12
N THR A 65 -8.15 -12.99 -8.36
CA THR A 65 -8.61 -12.27 -9.55
C THR A 65 -10.12 -12.01 -9.55
N GLY A 66 -10.51 -10.81 -9.96
CA GLY A 66 -11.88 -10.32 -9.97
C GLY A 66 -12.37 -9.78 -8.63
N GLN A 67 -11.55 -9.80 -7.58
CA GLN A 67 -11.82 -9.09 -6.32
C GLN A 67 -11.22 -7.68 -6.34
N ASP A 68 -11.69 -6.82 -5.43
CA ASP A 68 -11.09 -5.50 -5.24
C ASP A 68 -9.89 -5.59 -4.29
N ALA A 69 -8.83 -4.83 -4.58
CA ALA A 69 -7.69 -4.64 -3.68
C ALA A 69 -7.75 -3.25 -3.05
N VAL A 70 -7.60 -3.16 -1.72
CA VAL A 70 -7.77 -1.91 -0.96
C VAL A 70 -6.53 -1.59 -0.15
N PHE A 71 -5.79 -0.57 -0.59
CA PHE A 71 -4.60 -0.04 0.07
C PHE A 71 -4.96 1.19 0.90
N ALA A 72 -4.35 1.34 2.07
CA ALA A 72 -4.54 2.52 2.91
C ALA A 72 -3.29 2.87 3.72
N CYS A 73 -2.98 4.16 3.78
CA CYS A 73 -1.94 4.74 4.62
C CYS A 73 -2.49 5.95 5.40
N GLU A 74 -1.79 6.37 6.45
CA GLU A 74 -2.18 7.54 7.26
C GLU A 74 -1.09 8.59 7.30
N LEU A 75 -1.48 9.87 7.21
CA LEU A 75 -0.56 11.01 7.31
C LEU A 75 -0.58 11.66 8.69
N SER A 76 0.42 12.52 8.96
CA SER A 76 0.53 13.28 10.21
C SER A 76 -0.55 14.36 10.37
N GLN A 77 -1.09 14.88 9.27
CA GLN A 77 -2.02 16.02 9.26
C GLN A 77 -3.18 15.80 8.29
N GLU A 78 -4.32 16.43 8.57
CA GLU A 78 -5.53 16.37 7.72
C GLU A 78 -5.47 17.37 6.57
N GLY A 79 -6.33 17.18 5.56
CA GLY A 79 -6.51 18.14 4.46
C GLY A 79 -5.38 18.14 3.43
N VAL A 80 -4.46 17.18 3.50
CA VAL A 80 -3.45 16.94 2.48
C VAL A 80 -4.09 16.21 1.32
N THR A 81 -4.20 16.82 0.15
CA THR A 81 -4.91 16.25 -1.01
C THR A 81 -4.03 16.02 -2.23
N ASN A 82 -2.75 16.41 -2.15
CA ASN A 82 -1.76 16.28 -3.21
C ASN A 82 -0.97 14.97 -3.17
N GLY A 83 -1.52 13.92 -2.56
CA GLY A 83 -0.92 12.59 -2.55
C GLY A 83 -1.17 11.86 -3.86
N GLU A 84 -0.16 11.16 -4.36
CA GLU A 84 -0.16 10.44 -5.63
C GLU A 84 -0.09 8.93 -5.39
N TRP A 85 -0.82 8.16 -6.19
CA TRP A 85 -0.81 6.70 -6.16
C TRP A 85 -0.19 6.13 -7.43
N TRP A 86 0.63 5.10 -7.27
CA TRP A 86 1.37 4.46 -8.36
C TRP A 86 1.18 2.95 -8.31
N LEU A 87 1.11 2.30 -9.47
CA LEU A 87 1.22 0.85 -9.62
C LEU A 87 2.36 0.54 -10.59
N GLY A 88 3.44 -0.06 -10.06
CA GLY A 88 4.74 -0.11 -10.74
C GLY A 88 5.21 1.31 -11.07
N ASP A 89 5.46 1.57 -12.35
CA ASP A 89 5.88 2.88 -12.85
C ASP A 89 4.70 3.75 -13.34
N ASN A 90 3.46 3.27 -13.20
CA ASN A 90 2.28 3.97 -13.73
C ASN A 90 1.63 4.84 -12.65
N LEU A 91 1.58 6.16 -12.89
CA LEU A 91 0.78 7.08 -12.08
C LEU A 91 -0.70 6.80 -12.31
N LEU A 92 -1.40 6.43 -11.24
CA LEU A 92 -2.82 6.15 -11.28
C LEU A 92 -3.62 7.45 -11.30
N GLN A 93 -4.79 7.38 -11.93
CA GLN A 93 -5.78 8.47 -11.94
C GLN A 93 -7.05 7.98 -11.26
N ASN A 94 -7.72 8.87 -10.53
CA ASN A 94 -9.01 8.54 -9.92
C ASN A 94 -10.07 8.32 -11.02
N ASN A 95 -10.57 7.10 -11.13
CA ASN A 95 -11.53 6.66 -12.13
C ASN A 95 -12.30 5.41 -11.65
N ASP A 96 -13.09 4.78 -12.53
CA ASP A 96 -13.90 3.62 -12.17
C ASP A 96 -13.08 2.39 -11.76
N LEU A 97 -11.85 2.24 -12.28
CA LEU A 97 -10.94 1.14 -11.97
C LEU A 97 -10.08 1.44 -10.73
N ASN A 98 -9.71 2.71 -10.52
CA ASN A 98 -8.88 3.16 -9.42
C ASN A 98 -9.63 4.23 -8.63
N GLN A 99 -10.27 3.86 -7.52
CA GLN A 99 -10.97 4.82 -6.67
C GLN A 99 -10.06 5.30 -5.56
N MET A 100 -9.82 6.60 -5.53
CA MET A 100 -8.96 7.27 -4.55
C MET A 100 -9.82 8.10 -3.59
N ALA A 101 -9.60 7.93 -2.30
CA ALA A 101 -10.32 8.68 -1.28
C ALA A 101 -9.37 9.22 -0.21
N CYS A 102 -9.69 10.40 0.30
CA CYS A 102 -9.01 11.02 1.44
C CYS A 102 -10.07 11.38 2.49
N GLN A 103 -9.96 10.81 3.69
CA GLN A 103 -10.86 11.08 4.81
C GLN A 103 -10.04 11.37 6.07
N GLY A 104 -10.06 12.62 6.54
CA GLY A 104 -9.20 13.07 7.63
C GLY A 104 -7.72 12.91 7.25
N ARG A 105 -7.01 12.04 7.97
CA ARG A 105 -5.59 11.69 7.73
C ARG A 105 -5.40 10.44 6.87
N VAL A 106 -6.47 9.73 6.55
CA VAL A 106 -6.41 8.42 5.87
C VAL A 106 -6.53 8.62 4.37
N HIS A 107 -5.55 8.09 3.63
CA HIS A 107 -5.59 7.98 2.18
C HIS A 107 -5.86 6.53 1.81
N ARG A 108 -6.81 6.30 0.89
CA ARG A 108 -7.19 4.97 0.42
C ARG A 108 -7.18 4.92 -1.10
N LEU A 109 -6.67 3.82 -1.63
CA LEU A 109 -6.79 3.41 -3.02
C LEU A 109 -7.55 2.08 -3.07
N THR A 110 -8.60 2.03 -3.88
CA THR A 110 -9.31 0.79 -4.23
C THR A 110 -9.06 0.51 -5.72
N LEU A 111 -8.39 -0.60 -6.02
CA LEU A 111 -8.28 -1.14 -7.36
C LEU A 111 -9.42 -2.14 -7.57
N GLN A 112 -10.27 -1.90 -8.56
CA GLN A 112 -11.50 -2.67 -8.77
C GLN A 112 -11.26 -3.89 -9.67
N MET A 113 -11.78 -5.04 -9.25
CA MET A 113 -11.78 -6.30 -10.02
C MET A 113 -10.41 -6.65 -10.63
N VAL A 114 -9.36 -6.68 -9.81
CA VAL A 114 -7.99 -6.80 -10.29
C VAL A 114 -7.71 -8.15 -10.98
N THR A 115 -6.73 -8.12 -11.88
CA THR A 115 -6.26 -9.25 -12.68
C THR A 115 -4.82 -9.60 -12.35
N PRO A 116 -4.33 -10.83 -12.67
CA PRO A 116 -2.95 -11.22 -12.41
C PRO A 116 -1.90 -10.27 -13.00
N ASP A 117 -2.20 -9.68 -14.17
CA ASP A 117 -1.33 -8.72 -14.87
C ASP A 117 -1.14 -7.39 -14.11
N GLU A 118 -2.02 -7.09 -13.14
CA GLU A 118 -1.95 -5.89 -12.30
C GLU A 118 -1.18 -6.13 -11.00
N SER A 119 -0.58 -7.32 -10.81
CA SER A 119 0.31 -7.58 -9.69
C SER A 119 1.56 -6.71 -9.78
N GLY A 120 2.00 -6.15 -8.66
CA GLY A 120 3.17 -5.28 -8.61
C GLY A 120 3.21 -4.39 -7.39
N ASP A 121 4.17 -3.47 -7.37
CA ASP A 121 4.36 -2.53 -6.26
C ASP A 121 3.34 -1.39 -6.34
N VAL A 122 2.53 -1.25 -5.30
CA VAL A 122 1.66 -0.09 -5.08
C VAL A 122 2.39 0.91 -4.20
N ALA A 123 2.52 2.14 -4.67
CA ALA A 123 3.16 3.21 -3.89
C ALA A 123 2.20 4.38 -3.67
N PHE A 124 2.32 5.00 -2.50
CA PHE A 124 1.74 6.30 -2.21
C PHE A 124 2.87 7.30 -1.95
N VAL A 125 2.83 8.45 -2.62
CA VAL A 125 3.85 9.50 -2.57
C VAL A 125 3.19 10.82 -2.17
N VAL A 126 3.78 11.53 -1.20
CA VAL A 126 3.30 12.86 -0.79
C VAL A 126 4.47 13.75 -0.38
N GLY A 127 4.75 14.79 -1.17
CA GLY A 127 5.94 15.61 -0.97
C GLY A 127 7.21 14.77 -1.12
N GLU A 128 8.01 14.67 -0.05
CA GLU A 128 9.23 13.87 0.00
C GLU A 128 9.02 12.47 0.61
N GLU A 129 7.81 12.19 1.13
CA GLU A 129 7.49 10.92 1.78
C GLU A 129 6.96 9.91 0.76
N LYS A 130 7.33 8.65 0.94
CA LYS A 130 6.90 7.54 0.10
C LYS A 130 6.73 6.27 0.94
N THR A 131 5.64 5.55 0.68
CA THR A 131 5.36 4.22 1.22
C THR A 131 5.04 3.26 0.06
N VAL A 132 5.39 1.98 0.20
CA VAL A 132 5.26 0.96 -0.85
C VAL A 132 4.78 -0.35 -0.24
N ALA A 133 3.91 -1.06 -0.97
CA ALA A 133 3.48 -2.42 -0.65
C ALA A 133 3.27 -3.24 -1.93
N CYS A 134 3.36 -4.56 -1.84
CA CYS A 134 3.14 -5.47 -2.95
C CYS A 134 1.67 -5.87 -3.07
N LEU A 135 1.12 -5.78 -4.29
CA LEU A 135 -0.12 -6.43 -4.69
C LEU A 135 0.21 -7.75 -5.39
N LEU A 136 -0.28 -8.86 -4.83
CA LEU A 136 -0.30 -10.16 -5.50
C LEU A 136 -1.73 -10.55 -5.85
N VAL A 137 -2.01 -10.73 -7.14
CA VAL A 137 -3.31 -11.19 -7.62
C VAL A 137 -3.19 -12.65 -8.07
N GLU A 138 -3.82 -13.55 -7.32
CA GLU A 138 -3.81 -14.98 -7.61
C GLU A 138 -4.95 -15.35 -8.56
N ASP A 139 -4.68 -16.30 -9.46
CA ASP A 139 -5.73 -16.89 -10.28
C ASP A 139 -6.80 -17.55 -9.42
N LYS A 140 -8.04 -17.51 -9.90
CA LYS A 140 -9.11 -18.27 -9.27
C LYS A 140 -8.80 -19.77 -9.43
N PRO A 141 -8.83 -20.56 -8.35
CA PRO A 141 -8.62 -21.99 -8.45
C PRO A 141 -9.65 -22.61 -9.40
N LYS A 142 -9.16 -23.38 -10.38
CA LYS A 142 -10.01 -24.02 -11.42
C LYS A 142 -11.03 -24.97 -10.82
N ALA A 143 -10.69 -25.64 -9.73
CA ALA A 143 -11.58 -26.52 -8.99
C ALA A 143 -11.26 -26.45 -7.49
N LEU A 144 -12.31 -26.49 -6.67
CA LEU A 144 -12.26 -26.59 -5.23
C LEU A 144 -12.70 -28.00 -4.81
N ILE A 145 -12.11 -28.53 -3.73
CA ILE A 145 -12.65 -29.73 -3.08
C ILE A 145 -13.83 -29.28 -2.21
N LEU A 146 -15.05 -29.69 -2.58
CA LEU A 146 -16.27 -29.43 -1.83
C LEU A 146 -16.45 -30.44 -0.68
N GLU A 147 -16.14 -31.71 -0.95
CA GLU A 147 -16.18 -32.78 0.04
C GLU A 147 -14.89 -33.58 -0.02
N LYS A 148 -14.18 -33.64 1.10
CA LYS A 148 -12.94 -34.41 1.23
C LYS A 148 -13.23 -35.91 1.42
N PRO A 149 -12.30 -36.79 1.05
CA PRO A 149 -12.39 -38.21 1.40
C PRO A 149 -12.49 -38.41 2.91
N HIS A 150 -13.28 -39.40 3.30
CA HIS A 150 -13.43 -39.78 4.70
C HIS A 150 -12.40 -40.84 5.09
N ASP A 151 -11.82 -40.68 6.28
CA ASP A 151 -10.98 -41.71 6.88
C ASP A 151 -11.80 -42.99 7.02
N THR A 152 -11.26 -44.10 6.49
CA THR A 152 -11.97 -45.38 6.43
C THR A 152 -11.10 -46.48 7.01
N VAL A 153 -11.70 -47.34 7.84
CA VAL A 153 -11.08 -48.55 8.38
C VAL A 153 -11.71 -49.74 7.67
N ALA A 154 -10.88 -50.65 7.15
CA ALA A 154 -11.31 -51.86 6.45
C ALA A 154 -10.43 -53.04 6.85
N LEU A 155 -10.96 -54.27 6.75
CA LEU A 155 -10.22 -55.50 7.02
C LEU A 155 -9.39 -55.95 5.81
N GLU A 156 -8.38 -56.77 6.05
CA GLU A 156 -7.54 -57.31 4.98
C GLU A 156 -8.38 -58.13 3.99
N GLY A 157 -8.22 -57.84 2.69
CA GLY A 157 -8.97 -58.47 1.60
C GLY A 157 -10.27 -57.75 1.22
N GLU A 158 -10.72 -56.76 1.99
CA GLU A 158 -11.89 -55.95 1.64
C GLU A 158 -11.56 -54.90 0.57
N THR A 159 -12.60 -54.53 -0.19
CA THR A 159 -12.54 -53.42 -1.15
C THR A 159 -13.12 -52.17 -0.51
N VAL A 160 -12.41 -51.05 -0.61
CA VAL A 160 -12.84 -49.75 -0.08
C VAL A 160 -12.98 -48.72 -1.19
N THR A 161 -13.96 -47.83 -1.05
CA THR A 161 -14.14 -46.67 -1.92
C THR A 161 -13.77 -45.41 -1.17
N LEU A 162 -12.83 -44.63 -1.71
CA LEU A 162 -12.54 -43.27 -1.28
C LEU A 162 -13.08 -42.31 -2.35
N SER A 163 -13.88 -41.34 -1.93
CA SER A 163 -14.53 -40.38 -2.84
C SER A 163 -14.27 -38.96 -2.39
N CYS A 164 -14.17 -38.03 -3.34
CA CYS A 164 -14.19 -36.60 -3.08
C CYS A 164 -15.14 -35.92 -4.07
N THR A 165 -15.75 -34.82 -3.66
CA THR A 165 -16.59 -33.98 -4.52
C THR A 165 -15.81 -32.71 -4.87
N VAL A 166 -15.75 -32.36 -6.16
CA VAL A 166 -15.06 -31.16 -6.64
C VAL A 166 -16.05 -30.17 -7.25
N SER A 167 -15.72 -28.88 -7.22
CA SER A 167 -16.62 -27.82 -7.68
C SER A 167 -16.80 -27.78 -9.21
N ASP A 168 -15.81 -28.27 -9.96
CA ASP A 168 -15.84 -28.33 -11.42
C ASP A 168 -15.94 -29.79 -11.89
N PRO A 169 -17.09 -30.21 -12.47
CA PRO A 169 -17.29 -31.58 -12.94
C PRO A 169 -16.44 -31.90 -14.18
N THR A 170 -15.73 -30.95 -14.78
CA THR A 170 -14.78 -31.17 -15.87
C THR A 170 -13.33 -31.28 -15.40
N ALA A 171 -13.06 -30.93 -14.14
CA ALA A 171 -11.73 -31.00 -13.56
C ALA A 171 -11.09 -32.40 -13.69
N THR A 172 -9.79 -32.43 -13.93
CA THR A 172 -8.99 -33.65 -13.93
C THR A 172 -8.56 -33.94 -12.49
N VAL A 173 -9.11 -35.00 -11.90
CA VAL A 173 -8.76 -35.43 -10.53
C VAL A 173 -7.69 -36.51 -10.59
N THR A 174 -6.67 -36.40 -9.75
CA THR A 174 -5.63 -37.42 -9.58
C THR A 174 -5.55 -37.85 -8.13
N TRP A 175 -5.19 -39.10 -7.90
CA TRP A 175 -5.00 -39.65 -6.55
C TRP A 175 -3.52 -40.00 -6.35
N SER A 176 -3.00 -39.75 -5.16
CA SER A 176 -1.65 -40.14 -4.75
C SER A 176 -1.67 -40.86 -3.41
N ARG A 177 -0.67 -41.68 -3.16
CA ARG A 177 -0.42 -42.30 -1.85
C ARG A 177 1.01 -42.02 -1.45
N ASN A 178 1.21 -41.34 -0.32
CA ASN A 178 2.53 -40.89 0.15
C ASN A 178 3.29 -40.18 -0.98
N ASP A 179 2.63 -39.22 -1.64
CA ASP A 179 3.12 -38.42 -2.77
C ASP A 179 3.46 -39.20 -4.05
N VAL A 180 3.20 -40.51 -4.08
CA VAL A 180 3.33 -41.33 -5.30
C VAL A 180 1.99 -41.38 -6.02
N ALA A 181 1.95 -40.87 -7.25
CA ALA A 181 0.76 -40.88 -8.10
C ALA A 181 0.24 -42.31 -8.33
N ILE A 182 -1.07 -42.50 -8.14
CA ILE A 182 -1.77 -43.76 -8.37
C ILE A 182 -2.20 -43.82 -9.84
N LYS A 183 -1.92 -44.95 -10.49
CA LYS A 183 -2.39 -45.25 -11.85
C LYS A 183 -3.47 -46.32 -11.78
N ALA A 184 -4.46 -46.23 -12.66
CA ALA A 184 -5.47 -47.27 -12.81
C ALA A 184 -4.82 -48.61 -13.19
N GLY A 185 -5.34 -49.71 -12.63
CA GLY A 185 -4.82 -51.06 -12.86
C GLY A 185 -5.54 -52.10 -12.01
N LEU A 186 -4.92 -53.27 -11.82
CA LEU A 186 -5.56 -54.39 -11.10
C LEU A 186 -5.94 -54.07 -9.64
N LYS A 187 -5.19 -53.18 -8.98
CA LYS A 187 -5.40 -52.81 -7.57
C LYS A 187 -6.22 -51.54 -7.38
N TYR A 188 -6.21 -50.62 -8.34
CA TYR A 188 -6.81 -49.30 -8.23
C TYR A 188 -7.76 -49.06 -9.39
N ASP A 189 -9.03 -48.91 -9.08
CA ASP A 189 -10.06 -48.54 -10.04
C ASP A 189 -10.40 -47.06 -9.85
N LEU A 190 -9.86 -46.22 -10.74
CA LEU A 190 -10.03 -44.77 -10.68
C LEU A 190 -11.20 -44.38 -11.57
N ARG A 191 -12.27 -43.87 -10.94
CA ARG A 191 -13.50 -43.46 -11.62
C ARG A 191 -13.83 -42.02 -11.30
N LYS A 192 -14.54 -41.37 -12.22
CA LYS A 192 -15.11 -40.04 -12.07
C LYS A 192 -16.62 -40.14 -11.93
#